data_AF-D3AKV0-F1
#
_entry.id   AF-D3AKV0-F1
#
_cell.length_a   1.000
_cell.length_b   1.000
_cell.length_c   1.000
_cell.angle_alpha   90.00
_cell.angle_beta   90.00
_cell.angle_gamma   90.00
#
_symmetry.space_group_name_H-M   'P 1'
#
loop_
_entity.id
_entity.type
_entity.pdbx_description
1 polymer ?
#
loop_
_entity_poly.entity_id
_entity_poly.type
_entity_poly.pdbx_seq_one_letter_code
_entity_poly.pdbx_strand_id
1 'polypeptide(L)'
;MAYKRRTMIKETWNEIVQNQDVRQNLSKLRQEMKEGRGREAACSCISGEEEKLILLLESEDAKIRKNAALLMGDLGNQEYLEPVLKAYRSEEQLFVKSSYLNAVKNFDYGEHLAFFKKRLDELAQIKLTPETEKHITEEIRELSSMIISREGVLLHPFCGWEETFDIVLLTNRNFQEITREELRKLEPHAKTKVFGAGVMARVENLNWLEEIRTYQELLFAVKGLPSCPMDAEKAAEMIVKSDLFKFLARSHEGNPPYYFRVELKCKMDHSKKSAFTRRLSSKIEKLSGRKLINTTSNYEFEIRLIENKEGSCNVLIKLFTLKDERFSYRKEVIPTSIKAVNAALTVKLAQPYMKEGAQVLDPFCGVGTMLIERHKAVKAGTMYGLDILEEAIEKARENTAAAGQIIHYINRDFFDFKHEYLFDEIITNMPFKIGRKTEEEIENLYEAFFSSTKKVLKDDGIMILYSHNAGHVKKMAPANGFTVSETFEISLKEGTYVFVLNRRQ
;
A
#
# COMPACT_ATOMS: atom_id res chain seq x y z
N MET A 1 -2.30 6.28 -46.89
CA MET A 1 -3.27 5.64 -45.95
C MET A 1 -4.27 6.60 -45.34
N ALA A 2 -3.85 7.73 -44.75
CA ALA A 2 -4.77 8.67 -44.07
C ALA A 2 -5.89 9.25 -44.97
N TYR A 3 -5.59 9.59 -46.23
CA TYR A 3 -6.58 10.11 -47.18
C TYR A 3 -7.68 9.08 -47.49
N LYS A 4 -7.29 7.83 -47.81
CA LYS A 4 -8.23 6.73 -48.09
C LYS A 4 -9.16 6.43 -46.91
N ARG A 5 -8.65 6.54 -45.68
CA ARG A 5 -9.45 6.35 -44.46
C ARG A 5 -10.46 7.47 -44.24
N ARG A 6 -10.08 8.73 -44.47
CA ARG A 6 -11.01 9.86 -44.39
C ARG A 6 -12.15 9.72 -45.40
N THR A 7 -11.85 9.28 -46.62
CA THR A 7 -12.88 9.01 -47.65
C THR A 7 -13.84 7.92 -47.19
N MET A 8 -13.33 6.80 -46.68
CA MET A 8 -14.15 5.68 -46.18
C MET A 8 -15.04 6.07 -45.00
N ILE A 9 -14.53 6.89 -44.06
CA ILE A 9 -15.32 7.44 -42.94
C ILE A 9 -16.45 8.33 -43.46
N LYS A 10 -16.16 9.19 -44.43
CA LYS A 10 -17.15 10.07 -45.05
C LYS A 10 -18.23 9.28 -45.79
N GLU A 11 -17.86 8.26 -46.56
CA GLU A 11 -18.79 7.36 -47.25
C GLU A 11 -19.69 6.62 -46.24
N THR A 12 -19.08 6.04 -45.19
CA THR A 12 -19.81 5.33 -44.14
C THR A 12 -20.79 6.25 -43.40
N TRP A 13 -20.41 7.51 -43.14
CA TRP A 13 -21.32 8.51 -42.57
C TRP A 13 -22.47 8.87 -43.52
N ASN A 14 -22.17 9.08 -44.81
CA ASN A 14 -23.20 9.38 -45.81
C ASN A 14 -24.21 8.25 -45.95
N GLU A 15 -23.78 6.99 -45.91
CA GLU A 15 -24.68 5.83 -45.94
C GLU A 15 -25.60 5.81 -44.70
N ILE A 16 -25.07 6.12 -43.51
CA ILE A 16 -25.88 6.29 -42.28
C ILE A 16 -26.94 7.37 -42.47
N VAL A 17 -26.53 8.54 -42.98
CA VAL A 17 -27.42 9.69 -43.25
C VAL A 17 -28.51 9.34 -44.26
N GLN A 18 -28.22 8.45 -45.21
CA GLN A 18 -29.18 7.96 -46.20
C GLN A 18 -30.02 6.77 -45.70
N ASN A 19 -29.95 6.43 -44.41
CA ASN A 19 -30.62 5.27 -43.80
C ASN A 19 -30.22 3.91 -44.42
N GLN A 20 -29.01 3.79 -44.93
CA GLN A 20 -28.48 2.56 -45.52
C GLN A 20 -27.61 1.81 -44.51
N ASP A 21 -27.97 0.55 -44.23
CA ASP A 21 -27.22 -0.38 -43.37
C ASP A 21 -26.75 0.26 -42.05
N VAL A 22 -27.59 1.13 -41.46
CA VAL A 22 -27.25 2.05 -40.36
C VAL A 22 -26.54 1.34 -39.22
N ARG A 23 -27.04 0.17 -38.82
CA ARG A 23 -26.49 -0.61 -37.71
C ARG A 23 -25.06 -1.09 -37.97
N GLN A 24 -24.79 -1.62 -39.15
CA GLN A 24 -23.49 -2.11 -39.59
C GLN A 24 -22.53 -0.93 -39.71
N ASN A 25 -22.99 0.16 -40.33
CA ASN A 25 -22.19 1.34 -40.57
C ASN A 25 -21.82 2.09 -39.30
N LEU A 26 -22.70 2.18 -38.30
CA LEU A 26 -22.34 2.71 -36.97
C LEU A 26 -21.22 1.90 -36.32
N SER A 27 -21.31 0.57 -36.36
CA SER A 27 -20.28 -0.30 -35.79
C SER A 27 -18.94 -0.16 -36.52
N LYS A 28 -18.99 -0.10 -37.86
CA LYS A 28 -17.83 0.08 -38.73
C LYS A 28 -17.14 1.43 -38.48
N LEU A 29 -17.92 2.50 -38.40
CA LEU A 29 -17.43 3.84 -38.13
C LEU A 29 -16.69 3.91 -36.78
N ARG A 30 -17.24 3.32 -35.72
CA ARG A 30 -16.58 3.22 -34.42
C ARG A 30 -15.28 2.41 -34.45
N GLN A 31 -15.21 1.37 -35.27
CA GLN A 31 -13.98 0.60 -35.45
C GLN A 31 -12.90 1.43 -36.15
N GLU A 32 -13.26 2.15 -37.21
CA GLU A 32 -12.36 3.05 -37.95
C GLU A 32 -11.81 4.20 -37.08
N MET A 33 -12.59 4.67 -36.09
CA MET A 33 -12.14 5.72 -35.17
C MET A 33 -11.00 5.30 -34.24
N LYS A 34 -10.83 4.01 -33.96
CA LYS A 34 -9.80 3.51 -33.03
C LYS A 34 -8.39 3.52 -33.60
N GLU A 35 -8.25 3.75 -34.91
CA GLU A 35 -6.98 3.64 -35.62
C GLU A 35 -6.52 4.99 -36.21
N GLY A 36 -5.26 5.35 -35.97
CA GLY A 36 -4.64 6.54 -36.55
C GLY A 36 -5.43 7.83 -36.25
N ARG A 37 -5.65 8.66 -37.28
CA ARG A 37 -6.44 9.92 -37.21
C ARG A 37 -7.93 9.71 -37.47
N GLY A 38 -8.46 8.51 -37.21
CA GLY A 38 -9.85 8.15 -37.48
C GLY A 38 -10.86 9.00 -36.70
N ARG A 39 -10.59 9.28 -35.42
CA ARG A 39 -11.45 10.14 -34.58
C ARG A 39 -11.58 11.55 -35.14
N GLU A 40 -10.46 12.20 -35.47
CA GLU A 40 -10.45 13.56 -36.05
C GLU A 40 -11.22 13.62 -37.37
N ALA A 41 -11.06 12.59 -38.22
CA ALA A 41 -11.80 12.48 -39.48
C ALA A 41 -13.31 12.32 -39.25
N ALA A 42 -13.73 11.49 -38.29
CA ALA A 42 -15.13 11.32 -37.93
C ALA A 42 -15.74 12.61 -37.37
N CYS A 43 -15.05 13.29 -36.44
CA CYS A 43 -15.47 14.60 -35.92
C CYS A 43 -15.68 15.61 -37.06
N SER A 44 -14.73 15.69 -38.00
CA SER A 44 -14.83 16.60 -39.16
C SER A 44 -15.98 16.24 -40.12
N CYS A 45 -16.36 14.97 -40.23
CA CYS A 45 -17.43 14.52 -41.13
C CYS A 45 -18.82 14.70 -40.53
N ILE A 46 -18.94 14.55 -39.21
CA ILE A 46 -20.21 14.63 -38.47
C ILE A 46 -20.51 16.07 -38.05
N SER A 47 -19.51 16.95 -38.02
CA SER A 47 -19.71 18.36 -37.65
C SER A 47 -20.77 19.04 -38.53
N GLY A 48 -21.75 19.66 -37.90
CA GLY A 48 -22.92 20.26 -38.55
C GLY A 48 -24.07 19.29 -38.86
N GLU A 49 -23.91 18.00 -38.56
CA GLU A 49 -24.94 16.96 -38.75
C GLU A 49 -25.27 16.22 -37.43
N GLU A 50 -25.02 16.84 -36.30
CA GLU A 50 -25.11 16.21 -34.97
C GLU A 50 -26.55 15.80 -34.62
N GLU A 51 -27.53 16.58 -35.08
CA GLU A 51 -28.96 16.26 -35.03
C GLU A 51 -29.27 14.88 -35.64
N LYS A 52 -28.64 14.53 -36.77
CA LYS A 52 -28.88 13.25 -37.43
C LYS A 52 -28.37 12.08 -36.59
N LEU A 53 -27.25 12.25 -35.89
CA LEU A 53 -26.74 11.25 -34.96
C LEU A 53 -27.66 11.13 -33.74
N ILE A 54 -28.17 12.26 -33.22
CA ILE A 54 -29.12 12.32 -32.10
C ILE A 54 -30.41 11.55 -32.41
N LEU A 55 -30.97 11.73 -33.60
CA LEU A 55 -32.19 11.03 -34.03
C LEU A 55 -32.04 9.50 -34.02
N LEU A 56 -30.83 8.96 -34.19
CA LEU A 56 -30.59 7.50 -34.12
C LEU A 56 -30.82 6.92 -32.71
N LEU A 57 -30.82 7.76 -31.67
CA LEU A 57 -31.20 7.34 -30.31
C LEU A 57 -32.69 7.00 -30.18
N GLU A 58 -33.52 7.42 -31.13
CA GLU A 58 -34.97 7.17 -31.15
C GLU A 58 -35.33 5.98 -32.06
N SER A 59 -34.34 5.31 -32.66
CA SER A 59 -34.55 4.15 -33.53
C SER A 59 -35.27 3.00 -32.81
N GLU A 60 -36.17 2.30 -33.48
CA GLU A 60 -36.80 1.07 -32.98
C GLU A 60 -35.76 -0.04 -32.73
N ASP A 61 -34.66 -0.09 -33.50
CA ASP A 61 -33.58 -1.07 -33.30
C ASP A 61 -32.68 -0.65 -32.12
N ALA A 62 -32.80 -1.39 -31.01
CA ALA A 62 -31.99 -1.22 -29.81
C ALA A 62 -30.47 -1.26 -30.03
N LYS A 63 -29.98 -1.96 -31.07
CA LYS A 63 -28.56 -1.99 -31.41
C LYS A 63 -28.11 -0.76 -32.19
N ILE A 64 -29.00 -0.12 -32.94
CA ILE A 64 -28.74 1.21 -33.52
C ILE A 64 -28.59 2.22 -32.40
N ARG A 65 -29.56 2.28 -31.47
CA ARG A 65 -29.50 3.17 -30.30
C ARG A 65 -28.21 2.98 -29.49
N LYS A 66 -27.87 1.72 -29.19
CA LYS A 66 -26.62 1.34 -28.52
C LYS A 66 -25.38 1.91 -29.21
N ASN A 67 -25.25 1.67 -30.52
CA ASN A 67 -24.06 2.07 -31.25
C ASN A 67 -24.00 3.58 -31.49
N ALA A 68 -25.14 4.24 -31.66
CA ALA A 68 -25.24 5.69 -31.75
C ALA A 68 -24.75 6.37 -30.46
N ALA A 69 -25.25 5.93 -29.30
CA ALA A 69 -24.81 6.45 -28.01
C ALA A 69 -23.29 6.25 -27.80
N LEU A 70 -22.78 5.05 -28.08
CA LEU A 70 -21.34 4.80 -27.96
C LEU A 70 -20.51 5.62 -28.95
N LEU A 71 -20.99 5.85 -30.17
CA LEU A 71 -20.32 6.71 -31.14
C LEU A 71 -20.27 8.16 -30.64
N MET A 72 -21.35 8.69 -30.06
CA MET A 72 -21.36 10.02 -29.44
C MET A 72 -20.32 10.13 -28.31
N GLY A 73 -20.22 9.11 -27.46
CA GLY A 73 -19.18 9.03 -26.42
C GLY A 73 -17.76 8.98 -27.01
N ASP A 74 -17.56 8.17 -28.06
CA ASP A 74 -16.28 8.06 -28.76
C ASP A 74 -15.87 9.39 -29.45
N LEU A 75 -16.84 10.20 -29.91
CA LEU A 75 -16.63 11.55 -30.44
C LEU A 75 -16.29 12.55 -29.31
N GLY A 76 -16.97 12.44 -28.17
CA GLY A 76 -16.71 13.25 -26.97
C GLY A 76 -17.20 14.70 -27.08
N ASN A 77 -18.16 15.01 -27.96
CA ASN A 77 -18.78 16.33 -27.99
C ASN A 77 -19.80 16.47 -26.85
N GLN A 78 -19.63 17.51 -26.01
CA GLN A 78 -20.42 17.72 -24.81
C GLN A 78 -21.92 17.91 -25.08
N GLU A 79 -22.29 18.43 -26.25
CA GLU A 79 -23.69 18.62 -26.65
C GLU A 79 -24.49 17.31 -26.70
N TYR A 80 -23.81 16.16 -26.84
CA TYR A 80 -24.47 14.85 -26.85
C TYR A 80 -24.84 14.35 -25.45
N LEU A 81 -24.34 14.95 -24.37
CA LEU A 81 -24.59 14.48 -23.01
C LEU A 81 -26.09 14.40 -22.70
N GLU A 82 -26.82 15.51 -22.88
CA GLU A 82 -28.26 15.57 -22.59
C GLU A 82 -29.09 14.61 -23.45
N PRO A 83 -28.90 14.54 -24.79
CA PRO A 83 -29.53 13.53 -25.62
C PRO A 83 -29.29 12.09 -25.15
N VAL A 84 -28.02 11.75 -24.83
CA VAL A 84 -27.64 10.41 -24.36
C VAL A 84 -28.28 10.10 -23.00
N LEU A 85 -28.33 11.06 -22.07
CA LEU A 85 -28.98 10.89 -20.78
C LEU A 85 -30.49 10.75 -20.88
N LYS A 86 -31.14 11.53 -21.75
CA LYS A 86 -32.56 11.41 -22.05
C LYS A 86 -32.88 10.00 -22.55
N ALA A 87 -32.10 9.52 -23.53
CA ALA A 87 -32.25 8.18 -24.08
C ALA A 87 -32.00 7.07 -23.04
N TYR A 88 -30.99 7.23 -22.17
CA TYR A 88 -30.73 6.29 -21.06
C TYR A 88 -31.93 6.16 -20.11
N ARG A 89 -32.60 7.28 -19.80
CA ARG A 89 -33.77 7.32 -18.91
C ARG A 89 -34.98 6.61 -19.51
N SER A 90 -35.21 6.76 -20.81
CA SER A 90 -36.33 6.12 -21.51
C SER A 90 -36.05 4.71 -22.03
N GLU A 91 -34.79 4.26 -22.03
CA GLU A 91 -34.44 2.93 -22.55
C GLU A 91 -35.05 1.80 -21.71
N GLU A 92 -35.76 0.90 -22.37
CA GLU A 92 -36.39 -0.29 -21.76
C GLU A 92 -35.51 -1.54 -21.91
N GLN A 93 -34.66 -1.59 -22.94
CA GLN A 93 -33.78 -2.73 -23.23
C GLN A 93 -32.55 -2.69 -22.33
N LEU A 94 -32.54 -3.54 -21.29
CA LEU A 94 -31.49 -3.58 -20.26
C LEU A 94 -30.06 -3.74 -20.83
N PHE A 95 -29.89 -4.51 -21.91
CA PHE A 95 -28.58 -4.73 -22.53
C PHE A 95 -27.97 -3.49 -23.20
N VAL A 96 -28.76 -2.42 -23.37
CA VAL A 96 -28.34 -1.15 -23.94
C VAL A 96 -27.95 -0.14 -22.85
N LYS A 97 -28.61 -0.17 -21.68
CA LYS A 97 -28.42 0.81 -20.59
C LYS A 97 -26.96 1.07 -20.21
N SER A 98 -26.17 0.00 -20.02
CA SER A 98 -24.74 0.13 -19.68
C SER A 98 -23.92 0.82 -20.77
N SER A 99 -24.34 0.74 -22.03
CA SER A 99 -23.64 1.39 -23.16
C SER A 99 -23.86 2.90 -23.17
N TYR A 100 -25.04 3.38 -22.76
CA TYR A 100 -25.26 4.82 -22.55
C TYR A 100 -24.34 5.36 -21.45
N LEU A 101 -24.28 4.69 -20.30
CA LEU A 101 -23.39 5.10 -19.21
C LEU A 101 -21.92 5.08 -19.64
N ASN A 102 -21.53 4.08 -20.45
CA ASN A 102 -20.18 4.02 -21.02
C ASN A 102 -19.89 5.21 -21.95
N ALA A 103 -20.87 5.66 -22.74
CA ALA A 103 -20.73 6.87 -23.53
C ALA A 103 -20.58 8.11 -22.64
N VAL A 104 -21.44 8.24 -21.61
CA VAL A 104 -21.44 9.36 -20.67
C VAL A 104 -20.10 9.58 -19.98
N LYS A 105 -19.34 8.51 -19.73
CA LYS A 105 -17.98 8.60 -19.15
C LYS A 105 -17.02 9.51 -19.92
N ASN A 106 -17.27 9.75 -21.22
CA ASN A 106 -16.44 10.61 -22.07
C ASN A 106 -16.88 12.09 -22.09
N PHE A 107 -17.89 12.45 -21.30
CA PHE A 107 -18.40 13.82 -21.18
C PHE A 107 -18.14 14.40 -19.78
N ASP A 108 -18.39 15.69 -19.62
CA ASP A 108 -18.51 16.31 -18.31
C ASP A 108 -19.91 16.14 -17.71
N TYR A 109 -20.09 15.13 -16.85
CA TYR A 109 -21.39 14.76 -16.28
C TYR A 109 -21.54 15.15 -14.80
N GLY A 110 -20.68 16.03 -14.28
CA GLY A 110 -20.63 16.37 -12.85
C GLY A 110 -21.98 16.83 -12.27
N GLU A 111 -22.75 17.60 -13.04
CA GLU A 111 -24.07 18.11 -12.62
C GLU A 111 -25.14 17.01 -12.45
N HIS A 112 -24.89 15.79 -12.96
CA HIS A 112 -25.83 14.67 -12.90
C HIS A 112 -25.47 13.61 -11.85
N LEU A 113 -24.48 13.85 -11.00
CA LEU A 113 -24.05 12.87 -9.99
C LEU A 113 -25.19 12.44 -9.05
N ALA A 114 -26.04 13.38 -8.63
CA ALA A 114 -27.20 13.08 -7.79
C ALA A 114 -28.17 12.10 -8.47
N PHE A 115 -28.34 12.22 -9.79
CA PHE A 115 -29.17 11.30 -10.57
C PHE A 115 -28.55 9.88 -10.62
N PHE A 116 -27.24 9.77 -10.87
CA PHE A 116 -26.57 8.46 -10.91
C PHE A 116 -26.56 7.76 -9.55
N LYS A 117 -26.38 8.50 -8.45
CA LYS A 117 -26.49 7.97 -7.08
C LYS A 117 -27.86 7.42 -6.79
N LYS A 118 -28.91 8.21 -7.05
CA LYS A 118 -30.30 7.75 -6.87
C LYS A 118 -30.58 6.49 -7.69
N ARG A 119 -30.14 6.46 -8.95
CA ARG A 119 -30.32 5.29 -9.81
C ARG A 119 -29.57 4.06 -9.29
N LEU A 120 -28.36 4.25 -8.78
CA LEU A 120 -27.58 3.18 -8.17
C LEU A 120 -28.31 2.58 -6.96
N ASP A 121 -28.89 3.42 -6.10
CA ASP A 121 -29.69 3.00 -4.95
C ASP A 121 -30.95 2.22 -5.36
N GLU A 122 -31.66 2.69 -6.38
CA GLU A 122 -32.83 1.99 -6.95
C GLU A 122 -32.44 0.58 -7.43
N LEU A 123 -31.35 0.46 -8.20
CA LEU A 123 -30.87 -0.83 -8.72
C LEU A 123 -30.45 -1.79 -7.60
N ALA A 124 -29.91 -1.27 -6.49
CA ALA A 124 -29.51 -2.08 -5.34
C ALA A 124 -30.70 -2.77 -4.63
N GLN A 125 -31.93 -2.25 -4.80
CA GLN A 125 -33.15 -2.82 -4.22
C GLN A 125 -33.87 -3.80 -5.16
N ILE A 126 -33.45 -3.91 -6.42
CA ILE A 126 -34.09 -4.80 -7.39
C ILE A 126 -33.73 -6.26 -7.11
N LYS A 127 -34.75 -7.12 -7.01
CA LYS A 127 -34.56 -8.58 -6.96
C LYS A 127 -34.12 -9.10 -8.33
N LEU A 128 -32.88 -9.59 -8.41
CA LEU A 128 -32.29 -10.09 -9.65
C LEU A 128 -32.90 -11.43 -10.08
N THR A 129 -33.15 -11.60 -11.39
CA THR A 129 -33.45 -12.88 -12.03
C THR A 129 -32.27 -13.33 -12.90
N PRO A 130 -32.12 -14.63 -13.23
CA PRO A 130 -31.02 -15.12 -14.07
C PRO A 130 -30.88 -14.40 -15.42
N GLU A 131 -31.99 -13.96 -16.01
CA GLU A 131 -32.04 -13.26 -17.30
C GLU A 131 -31.62 -11.79 -17.21
N THR A 132 -31.89 -11.15 -16.07
CA THR A 132 -31.65 -9.70 -15.86
C THR A 132 -30.35 -9.40 -15.11
N GLU A 133 -29.83 -10.38 -14.34
CA GLU A 133 -28.66 -10.26 -13.47
C GLU A 133 -27.47 -9.64 -14.21
N LYS A 134 -27.16 -10.13 -15.41
CA LYS A 134 -26.01 -9.65 -16.19
C LYS A 134 -26.10 -8.15 -16.45
N HIS A 135 -27.23 -7.69 -16.96
CA HIS A 135 -27.38 -6.31 -17.43
C HIS A 135 -27.51 -5.31 -16.28
N ILE A 136 -28.25 -5.68 -15.22
CA ILE A 136 -28.33 -4.85 -14.02
C ILE A 136 -26.95 -4.72 -13.36
N THR A 137 -26.18 -5.82 -13.29
CA THR A 137 -24.82 -5.79 -12.74
C THR A 137 -23.88 -4.91 -13.58
N GLU A 138 -24.00 -4.95 -14.92
CA GLU A 138 -23.24 -4.07 -15.81
C GLU A 138 -23.61 -2.59 -15.59
N GLU A 139 -24.90 -2.26 -15.44
CA GLU A 139 -25.37 -0.90 -15.16
C GLU A 139 -24.84 -0.37 -13.82
N ILE A 140 -24.99 -1.15 -12.74
CA ILE A 140 -24.46 -0.84 -11.40
C ILE A 140 -22.95 -0.61 -11.47
N ARG A 141 -22.21 -1.42 -12.25
CA ARG A 141 -20.76 -1.29 -12.42
C ARG A 141 -20.39 0.04 -13.09
N GLU A 142 -21.05 0.39 -14.18
CA GLU A 142 -20.76 1.64 -14.89
C GLU A 142 -21.09 2.86 -14.00
N LEU A 143 -22.25 2.85 -13.31
CA LEU A 143 -22.63 3.90 -12.35
C LEU A 143 -21.63 4.05 -11.20
N SER A 144 -21.27 2.93 -10.54
CA SER A 144 -20.30 2.94 -9.45
C SER A 144 -18.97 3.54 -9.91
N SER A 145 -18.49 3.10 -11.08
CA SER A 145 -17.24 3.59 -11.67
C SER A 145 -17.29 5.07 -11.99
N MET A 146 -18.42 5.59 -12.49
CA MET A 146 -18.60 7.01 -12.78
C MET A 146 -18.58 7.85 -11.51
N ILE A 147 -19.35 7.47 -10.49
CA ILE A 147 -19.42 8.18 -9.21
C ILE A 147 -18.04 8.23 -8.56
N ILE A 148 -17.36 7.08 -8.46
CA ILE A 148 -16.01 6.98 -7.90
C ILE A 148 -15.01 7.85 -8.68
N SER A 149 -15.12 7.91 -10.01
CA SER A 149 -14.20 8.72 -10.82
C SER A 149 -14.34 10.23 -10.61
N ARG A 150 -15.50 10.70 -10.13
CA ARG A 150 -15.77 12.13 -9.89
C ARG A 150 -15.60 12.54 -8.44
N GLU A 151 -16.10 11.74 -7.52
CA GLU A 151 -16.08 12.07 -6.08
C GLU A 151 -14.89 11.46 -5.36
N GLY A 152 -14.15 10.57 -6.02
CA GLY A 152 -13.16 9.73 -5.37
C GLY A 152 -13.82 8.59 -4.59
N VAL A 153 -13.01 7.86 -3.84
CA VAL A 153 -13.48 6.84 -2.90
C VAL A 153 -13.62 7.51 -1.54
N LEU A 154 -14.84 7.57 -1.00
CA LEU A 154 -15.03 7.96 0.39
C LEU A 154 -14.72 6.74 1.26
N LEU A 155 -13.57 6.79 1.94
CA LEU A 155 -13.11 5.70 2.80
C LEU A 155 -13.83 5.77 4.14
N HIS A 156 -14.27 4.62 4.62
CA HIS A 156 -14.84 4.47 5.95
C HIS A 156 -13.75 4.64 7.02
N PRO A 157 -13.95 5.53 8.00
CA PRO A 157 -13.07 5.63 9.16
C PRO A 157 -13.03 4.31 9.94
N PHE A 158 -11.85 3.98 10.48
CA PHE A 158 -11.72 2.88 11.43
C PHE A 158 -12.30 3.29 12.79
N CYS A 159 -13.19 2.47 13.36
CA CYS A 159 -13.81 2.69 14.67
C CYS A 159 -13.68 1.51 15.64
N GLY A 160 -13.05 0.40 15.22
CA GLY A 160 -12.98 -0.83 16.01
C GLY A 160 -11.90 -0.86 17.10
N TRP A 161 -11.62 0.21 17.82
CA TRP A 161 -10.53 0.24 18.80
C TRP A 161 -10.73 -0.71 19.99
N GLU A 162 -11.98 -0.83 20.45
CA GLU A 162 -12.39 -1.68 21.60
C GLU A 162 -12.99 -3.02 21.16
N GLU A 163 -12.72 -3.44 19.93
CA GLU A 163 -13.22 -4.71 19.39
C GLU A 163 -12.25 -5.87 19.62
N THR A 164 -12.81 -7.06 19.81
CA THR A 164 -12.01 -8.28 19.92
C THR A 164 -11.56 -8.76 18.54
N PHE A 165 -10.25 -8.95 18.38
CA PHE A 165 -9.64 -9.44 17.14
C PHE A 165 -8.74 -10.65 17.35
N ASP A 166 -8.76 -11.54 16.35
CA ASP A 166 -7.69 -12.50 16.14
C ASP A 166 -6.67 -11.85 15.18
N ILE A 167 -5.46 -11.61 15.66
CA ILE A 167 -4.42 -10.86 14.97
C ILE A 167 -3.16 -11.70 14.73
N VAL A 168 -2.38 -11.24 13.77
CA VAL A 168 -1.04 -11.73 13.45
C VAL A 168 -0.11 -10.52 13.38
N LEU A 169 0.83 -10.46 14.32
CA LEU A 169 1.95 -9.53 14.31
C LEU A 169 3.12 -10.20 13.60
N LEU A 170 3.48 -9.73 12.41
CA LEU A 170 4.70 -10.15 11.75
C LEU A 170 5.89 -9.50 12.44
N THR A 171 6.93 -10.26 12.74
CA THR A 171 8.10 -9.76 13.49
C THR A 171 9.39 -10.21 12.81
N ASN A 172 10.53 -9.84 13.41
CA ASN A 172 11.76 -10.57 13.15
C ASN A 172 11.62 -12.04 13.57
N ARG A 173 12.18 -12.96 12.77
CA ARG A 173 12.05 -14.42 12.94
C ARG A 173 12.84 -15.00 14.11
N ASN A 174 13.79 -14.25 14.66
CA ASN A 174 14.59 -14.67 15.80
C ASN A 174 14.08 -14.07 17.11
N PHE A 175 13.17 -13.08 17.04
CA PHE A 175 12.78 -12.24 18.18
C PHE A 175 11.26 -12.05 18.31
N GLN A 176 10.46 -13.03 17.89
CA GLN A 176 9.00 -13.02 18.09
C GLN A 176 8.63 -12.91 19.57
N GLU A 177 9.45 -13.52 20.43
CA GLU A 177 9.18 -13.58 21.87
C GLU A 177 9.17 -12.18 22.51
N ILE A 178 10.05 -11.28 22.06
CA ILE A 178 10.10 -9.90 22.54
C ILE A 178 8.75 -9.20 22.31
N THR A 179 8.23 -9.25 21.08
CA THR A 179 6.92 -8.68 20.76
C THR A 179 5.80 -9.35 21.55
N ARG A 180 5.88 -10.67 21.77
CA ARG A 180 4.88 -11.40 22.58
C ARG A 180 4.88 -10.94 24.02
N GLU A 181 6.04 -10.77 24.64
CA GLU A 181 6.18 -10.31 26.02
C GLU A 181 5.70 -8.86 26.18
N GLU A 182 6.03 -7.98 25.24
CA GLU A 182 5.51 -6.61 25.20
C GLU A 182 3.98 -6.60 25.11
N LEU A 183 3.40 -7.45 24.24
CA LEU A 183 1.95 -7.58 24.13
C LEU A 183 1.32 -8.11 25.41
N ARG A 184 1.89 -9.15 26.04
CA ARG A 184 1.36 -9.69 27.30
C ARG A 184 1.45 -8.72 28.46
N LYS A 185 2.44 -7.82 28.45
CA LYS A 185 2.57 -6.78 29.48
C LYS A 185 1.45 -5.74 29.36
N LEU A 186 1.11 -5.34 28.15
CA LEU A 186 0.07 -4.35 27.87
C LEU A 186 -1.34 -4.97 27.88
N GLU A 187 -1.45 -6.22 27.43
CA GLU A 187 -2.68 -7.01 27.38
C GLU A 187 -2.52 -8.38 28.06
N PRO A 188 -2.57 -8.44 29.41
CA PRO A 188 -2.32 -9.67 30.18
C PRO A 188 -3.30 -10.81 29.87
N HIS A 189 -4.51 -10.48 29.41
CA HIS A 189 -5.55 -11.45 29.06
C HIS A 189 -5.45 -11.95 27.61
N ALA A 190 -4.55 -11.39 26.81
CA ALA A 190 -4.37 -11.80 25.42
C ALA A 190 -3.91 -13.26 25.32
N LYS A 191 -4.59 -14.03 24.47
CA LYS A 191 -4.17 -15.40 24.16
C LYS A 191 -3.17 -15.38 23.01
N THR A 192 -1.89 -15.58 23.32
CA THR A 192 -0.80 -15.42 22.36
C THR A 192 -0.12 -16.75 22.00
N LYS A 193 0.32 -16.91 20.74
CA LYS A 193 1.12 -18.03 20.26
C LYS A 193 2.21 -17.55 19.29
N VAL A 194 3.46 -17.95 19.52
CA VAL A 194 4.57 -17.69 18.57
C VAL A 194 4.52 -18.69 17.42
N PHE A 195 4.89 -18.22 16.23
CA PHE A 195 5.14 -19.06 15.06
C PHE A 195 6.29 -18.49 14.23
N GLY A 196 6.72 -19.22 13.18
CA GLY A 196 7.95 -18.90 12.46
C GLY A 196 8.08 -17.48 11.89
N ALA A 197 6.96 -16.79 11.60
CA ALA A 197 7.00 -15.42 11.05
C ALA A 197 6.53 -14.33 12.03
N GLY A 198 6.14 -14.68 13.27
CA GLY A 198 5.62 -13.69 14.20
C GLY A 198 4.82 -14.25 15.37
N VAL A 199 3.86 -13.45 15.84
CA VAL A 199 2.98 -13.74 16.98
C VAL A 199 1.54 -13.73 16.52
N MET A 200 0.80 -14.80 16.77
CA MET A 200 -0.66 -14.80 16.69
C MET A 200 -1.20 -14.41 18.06
N ALA A 201 -2.24 -13.59 18.12
CA ALA A 201 -2.89 -13.25 19.38
C ALA A 201 -4.40 -13.08 19.21
N ARG A 202 -5.15 -13.37 20.26
CA ARG A 202 -6.50 -12.85 20.44
C ARG A 202 -6.45 -11.72 21.45
N VAL A 203 -6.83 -10.52 21.02
CA VAL A 203 -6.79 -9.28 21.80
C VAL A 203 -8.20 -8.69 21.92
N GLU A 204 -8.47 -7.98 23.01
CA GLU A 204 -9.79 -7.38 23.28
C GLU A 204 -9.90 -5.92 22.82
N ASN A 205 -8.75 -5.27 22.57
CA ASN A 205 -8.65 -3.92 22.02
C ASN A 205 -7.34 -3.76 21.21
N LEU A 206 -7.12 -2.58 20.64
CA LEU A 206 -5.92 -2.21 19.86
C LEU A 206 -5.16 -1.00 20.43
N ASN A 207 -5.42 -0.58 21.67
CA ASN A 207 -4.83 0.62 22.28
C ASN A 207 -3.31 0.50 22.55
N TRP A 208 -2.78 -0.73 22.54
CA TRP A 208 -1.35 -1.03 22.70
C TRP A 208 -0.51 -0.82 21.42
N LEU A 209 -1.13 -0.53 20.27
CA LEU A 209 -0.44 -0.53 18.99
C LEU A 209 0.74 0.43 18.95
N GLU A 210 0.58 1.66 19.44
CA GLU A 210 1.63 2.68 19.37
C GLU A 210 2.82 2.37 20.30
N GLU A 211 2.59 1.58 21.34
CA GLU A 211 3.59 1.21 22.35
C GLU A 211 4.52 0.09 21.87
N ILE A 212 4.02 -0.85 21.06
CA ILE A 212 4.83 -2.00 20.60
C ILE A 212 5.54 -1.70 19.29
N ARG A 213 6.83 -1.37 19.39
CA ARG A 213 7.64 -0.95 18.23
C ARG A 213 8.33 -2.11 17.49
N THR A 214 8.26 -3.33 18.03
CA THR A 214 9.04 -4.49 17.57
C THR A 214 8.36 -5.36 16.49
N TYR A 215 7.09 -5.09 16.16
CA TYR A 215 6.40 -5.75 15.04
C TYR A 215 6.55 -4.96 13.72
N GLN A 216 6.55 -5.68 12.60
CA GLN A 216 6.67 -5.13 11.25
C GLN A 216 5.32 -4.82 10.62
N GLU A 217 4.35 -5.72 10.75
CA GLU A 217 3.00 -5.55 10.22
C GLU A 217 1.98 -6.17 11.17
N LEU A 218 0.82 -5.52 11.31
CA LEU A 218 -0.38 -6.08 11.90
C LEU A 218 -1.29 -6.61 10.79
N LEU A 219 -1.74 -7.85 10.94
CA LEU A 219 -2.72 -8.49 10.07
C LEU A 219 -3.83 -9.10 10.92
N PHE A 220 -5.02 -9.25 10.35
CA PHE A 220 -6.19 -9.80 11.03
C PHE A 220 -6.57 -11.14 10.42
N ALA A 221 -6.89 -12.11 11.28
CA ALA A 221 -7.51 -13.36 10.89
C ALA A 221 -9.03 -13.22 11.00
N VAL A 222 -9.74 -13.69 9.97
CA VAL A 222 -11.20 -13.63 9.92
C VAL A 222 -11.78 -15.01 10.19
N LYS A 223 -12.77 -15.07 11.09
CA LYS A 223 -13.46 -16.32 11.42
C LYS A 223 -14.14 -16.91 10.17
N GLY A 224 -13.99 -18.23 10.00
CA GLY A 224 -14.47 -18.92 8.80
C GLY A 224 -13.59 -18.73 7.56
N LEU A 225 -12.44 -18.07 7.68
CA LEU A 225 -11.50 -17.84 6.58
C LEU A 225 -10.02 -18.00 6.96
N PRO A 226 -9.59 -19.15 7.53
CA PRO A 226 -8.17 -19.37 7.84
C PRO A 226 -7.32 -19.55 6.57
N SER A 227 -7.87 -20.25 5.57
CA SER A 227 -7.23 -20.51 4.29
C SER A 227 -8.27 -20.68 3.18
N CYS A 228 -7.83 -20.61 1.93
CA CYS A 228 -8.63 -20.89 0.75
C CYS A 228 -7.80 -21.63 -0.32
N PRO A 229 -8.43 -22.39 -1.22
CA PRO A 229 -7.70 -23.03 -2.33
C PRO A 229 -7.11 -22.00 -3.28
N MET A 230 -6.08 -22.41 -4.04
CA MET A 230 -5.53 -21.63 -5.16
C MET A 230 -6.45 -21.71 -6.41
N ASP A 231 -7.73 -21.42 -6.22
CA ASP A 231 -8.79 -21.44 -7.22
C ASP A 231 -9.65 -20.19 -7.02
N ALA A 232 -9.73 -19.33 -8.04
CA ALA A 232 -10.30 -17.99 -7.89
C ALA A 232 -11.79 -18.01 -7.54
N GLU A 233 -12.55 -18.96 -8.10
CA GLU A 233 -13.97 -19.12 -7.84
C GLU A 233 -14.23 -19.60 -6.42
N LYS A 234 -13.60 -20.71 -6.02
CA LYS A 234 -13.76 -21.29 -4.68
C LYS A 234 -13.24 -20.36 -3.60
N ALA A 235 -12.11 -19.68 -3.85
CA ALA A 235 -11.59 -18.69 -2.91
C ALA A 235 -12.55 -17.51 -2.75
N ALA A 236 -13.13 -16.98 -3.83
CA ALA A 236 -14.12 -15.90 -3.74
C ALA A 236 -15.35 -16.32 -2.94
N GLU A 237 -15.86 -17.54 -3.16
CA GLU A 237 -16.98 -18.07 -2.38
C GLU A 237 -16.67 -18.17 -0.88
N MET A 238 -15.50 -18.69 -0.52
CA MET A 238 -15.09 -18.80 0.88
C MET A 238 -14.94 -17.43 1.53
N ILE A 239 -14.33 -16.47 0.83
CA ILE A 239 -14.16 -15.09 1.31
C ILE A 239 -15.53 -14.45 1.59
N VAL A 240 -16.47 -14.54 0.65
CA VAL A 240 -17.80 -13.92 0.78
C VAL A 240 -18.68 -14.61 1.83
N LYS A 241 -18.54 -15.94 2.01
CA LYS A 241 -19.29 -16.72 3.02
C LYS A 241 -18.71 -16.62 4.43
N SER A 242 -17.50 -16.06 4.58
CA SER A 242 -16.84 -15.90 5.88
C SER A 242 -17.44 -14.75 6.71
N ASP A 243 -16.94 -14.56 7.93
CA ASP A 243 -17.32 -13.42 8.77
C ASP A 243 -16.66 -12.09 8.33
N LEU A 244 -16.10 -11.99 7.11
CA LEU A 244 -15.44 -10.76 6.62
C LEU A 244 -16.37 -9.54 6.69
N PHE A 245 -17.65 -9.66 6.31
CA PHE A 245 -18.59 -8.53 6.42
C PHE A 245 -18.84 -8.10 7.86
N LYS A 246 -18.96 -9.05 8.79
CA LYS A 246 -19.12 -8.75 10.22
C LYS A 246 -17.86 -8.09 10.77
N PHE A 247 -16.70 -8.58 10.36
CA PHE A 247 -15.41 -7.99 10.68
C PHE A 247 -15.29 -6.56 10.18
N LEU A 248 -15.70 -6.26 8.95
CA LEU A 248 -15.67 -4.90 8.41
C LEU A 248 -16.67 -3.98 9.12
N ALA A 249 -17.92 -4.43 9.29
CA ALA A 249 -18.99 -3.64 9.93
C ALA A 249 -18.71 -3.25 11.39
N ARG A 250 -17.92 -4.03 12.13
CA ARG A 250 -17.51 -3.68 13.50
C ARG A 250 -16.18 -2.91 13.57
N SER A 251 -15.39 -2.92 12.50
CA SER A 251 -14.10 -2.21 12.47
C SER A 251 -14.17 -0.85 11.78
N HIS A 252 -15.24 -0.59 11.02
CA HIS A 252 -15.42 0.62 10.23
C HIS A 252 -16.78 1.24 10.48
N GLU A 253 -16.83 2.57 10.41
CA GLU A 253 -18.11 3.28 10.38
C GLU A 253 -18.82 3.04 9.04
N GLY A 254 -20.14 3.27 9.02
CA GLY A 254 -20.92 3.21 7.78
C GLY A 254 -21.31 1.81 7.34
N ASN A 255 -21.65 1.68 6.06
CA ASN A 255 -22.21 0.48 5.46
C ASN A 255 -21.52 0.21 4.11
N PRO A 256 -21.57 -1.03 3.58
CA PRO A 256 -21.05 -1.32 2.26
C PRO A 256 -21.52 -0.31 1.18
N PRO A 257 -20.71 -0.07 0.13
CA PRO A 257 -19.58 -0.90 -0.29
C PRO A 257 -18.25 -0.58 0.43
N TYR A 258 -17.50 -1.64 0.79
CA TYR A 258 -16.11 -1.50 1.24
C TYR A 258 -15.14 -1.72 0.09
N TYR A 259 -14.01 -1.01 0.12
CA TYR A 259 -13.04 -0.97 -0.97
C TYR A 259 -11.81 -1.81 -0.65
N PHE A 260 -11.49 -2.77 -1.53
CA PHE A 260 -10.43 -3.73 -1.27
C PHE A 260 -9.43 -3.87 -2.41
N ARG A 261 -8.25 -4.41 -2.07
CA ARG A 261 -7.34 -5.01 -3.04
C ARG A 261 -6.99 -6.45 -2.66
N VAL A 262 -6.43 -7.19 -3.60
CA VAL A 262 -5.92 -8.54 -3.39
C VAL A 262 -4.41 -8.56 -3.55
N GLU A 263 -3.69 -9.09 -2.56
CA GLU A 263 -2.25 -9.32 -2.61
C GLU A 263 -1.97 -10.83 -2.52
N LEU A 264 -1.24 -11.38 -3.51
CA LEU A 264 -0.87 -12.81 -3.53
C LEU A 264 0.64 -12.98 -3.34
N LYS A 265 1.02 -13.46 -2.16
CA LYS A 265 2.39 -13.85 -1.81
C LYS A 265 2.62 -15.33 -2.13
N CYS A 266 3.09 -15.61 -3.34
CA CYS A 266 3.44 -16.95 -3.81
C CYS A 266 4.73 -16.95 -4.66
N LYS A 267 5.26 -18.13 -5.01
CA LYS A 267 6.46 -18.23 -5.87
C LYS A 267 6.20 -18.09 -7.38
N MET A 268 4.94 -17.99 -7.79
CA MET A 268 4.57 -17.88 -9.20
C MET A 268 5.15 -16.63 -9.88
N ASP A 269 5.21 -16.67 -11.21
CA ASP A 269 5.55 -15.54 -12.07
C ASP A 269 4.50 -14.42 -12.00
N HIS A 270 4.94 -13.18 -12.26
CA HIS A 270 4.11 -11.99 -12.14
C HIS A 270 2.85 -12.02 -13.02
N SER A 271 2.94 -12.57 -14.23
CA SER A 271 1.81 -12.66 -15.17
C SER A 271 0.68 -13.54 -14.62
N LYS A 272 0.99 -14.74 -14.11
CA LYS A 272 -0.02 -15.65 -13.52
C LYS A 272 -0.59 -15.10 -12.23
N LYS A 273 0.24 -14.47 -11.39
CA LYS A 273 -0.23 -13.75 -10.19
C LYS A 273 -1.25 -12.67 -10.54
N SER A 274 -0.95 -11.84 -11.54
CA SER A 274 -1.85 -10.78 -11.99
C SER A 274 -3.15 -11.33 -12.57
N ALA A 275 -3.07 -12.41 -13.35
CA ALA A 275 -4.27 -13.07 -13.91
C ALA A 275 -5.16 -13.65 -12.80
N PHE A 276 -4.58 -14.35 -11.82
CA PHE A 276 -5.30 -14.91 -10.69
C PHE A 276 -5.97 -13.84 -9.83
N THR A 277 -5.20 -12.83 -9.39
CA THR A 277 -5.70 -11.75 -8.53
C THR A 277 -6.82 -10.95 -9.20
N ARG A 278 -6.72 -10.67 -10.50
CA ARG A 278 -7.79 -10.04 -11.28
C ARG A 278 -9.06 -10.88 -11.32
N ARG A 279 -8.92 -12.18 -11.59
CA ARG A 279 -10.06 -13.12 -11.63
C ARG A 279 -10.73 -13.24 -10.25
N LEU A 280 -9.94 -13.43 -9.20
CA LEU A 280 -10.41 -13.53 -7.81
C LEU A 280 -11.18 -12.26 -7.41
N SER A 281 -10.59 -11.09 -7.66
CA SER A 281 -11.22 -9.80 -7.35
C SER A 281 -12.57 -9.63 -8.04
N SER A 282 -12.64 -9.92 -9.33
CA SER A 282 -13.90 -9.84 -10.09
C SER A 282 -14.97 -10.79 -9.54
N LYS A 283 -14.57 -11.98 -9.08
CA LYS A 283 -15.49 -12.96 -8.47
C LYS A 283 -15.96 -12.53 -7.09
N ILE A 284 -15.09 -11.95 -6.26
CA ILE A 284 -15.47 -11.38 -4.96
C ILE A 284 -16.48 -10.25 -5.16
N GLU A 285 -16.24 -9.32 -6.09
CA GLU A 285 -17.19 -8.25 -6.41
C GLU A 285 -18.56 -8.80 -6.83
N LYS A 286 -18.57 -9.79 -7.72
CA LYS A 286 -19.82 -10.41 -8.18
C LYS A 286 -20.56 -11.08 -7.03
N LEU A 287 -19.89 -11.98 -6.30
CA LEU A 287 -20.51 -12.80 -5.26
C LEU A 287 -20.93 -12.00 -4.03
N SER A 288 -20.22 -10.91 -3.73
CA SER A 288 -20.60 -9.98 -2.66
C SER A 288 -21.83 -9.13 -2.99
N GLY A 289 -22.38 -9.22 -4.21
CA GLY A 289 -23.39 -8.27 -4.68
C GLY A 289 -22.85 -6.84 -4.69
N ARG A 290 -21.55 -6.68 -5.01
CA ARG A 290 -20.81 -5.41 -5.02
C ARG A 290 -20.73 -4.69 -3.67
N LYS A 291 -21.01 -5.38 -2.56
CA LYS A 291 -20.71 -4.89 -1.21
C LYS A 291 -19.20 -4.81 -0.93
N LEU A 292 -18.40 -5.52 -1.71
CA LEU A 292 -16.94 -5.36 -1.77
C LEU A 292 -16.58 -4.92 -3.19
N ILE A 293 -15.82 -3.84 -3.33
CA ILE A 293 -15.41 -3.27 -4.63
C ILE A 293 -13.89 -3.29 -4.73
N ASN A 294 -13.34 -3.92 -5.77
CA ASN A 294 -11.91 -3.88 -5.99
C ASN A 294 -11.49 -2.50 -6.50
N THR A 295 -10.39 -1.98 -5.97
CA THR A 295 -9.73 -0.80 -6.51
C THR A 295 -8.21 -0.92 -6.44
N THR A 296 -7.51 -0.33 -7.41
CA THR A 296 -6.04 -0.29 -7.46
C THR A 296 -5.45 0.82 -6.59
N SER A 297 -6.25 1.80 -6.19
CA SER A 297 -5.88 2.92 -5.32
C SER A 297 -7.03 3.26 -4.36
N ASN A 298 -6.76 3.88 -3.22
CA ASN A 298 -7.80 4.26 -2.25
C ASN A 298 -8.67 3.06 -1.83
N TYR A 299 -8.03 1.96 -1.41
CA TYR A 299 -8.69 0.82 -0.77
C TYR A 299 -8.58 0.95 0.76
N GLU A 300 -9.56 0.40 1.46
CA GLU A 300 -9.64 0.40 2.92
C GLU A 300 -8.91 -0.79 3.51
N PHE A 301 -8.90 -1.91 2.77
CA PHE A 301 -8.24 -3.11 3.22
C PHE A 301 -7.64 -3.93 2.06
N GLU A 302 -6.70 -4.80 2.41
CA GLU A 302 -6.13 -5.80 1.52
C GLU A 302 -6.50 -7.19 2.02
N ILE A 303 -6.98 -8.02 1.10
CA ILE A 303 -7.07 -9.46 1.28
C ILE A 303 -5.71 -10.04 0.87
N ARG A 304 -4.93 -10.47 1.85
CA ARG A 304 -3.61 -11.04 1.65
C ARG A 304 -3.69 -12.55 1.63
N LEU A 305 -3.37 -13.13 0.48
CA LEU A 305 -3.23 -14.57 0.27
C LEU A 305 -1.74 -14.94 0.34
N ILE A 306 -1.40 -15.89 1.21
CA ILE A 306 -0.03 -16.38 1.36
C ILE A 306 -0.03 -17.88 1.06
N GLU A 307 0.66 -18.26 -0.02
CA GLU A 307 0.81 -19.67 -0.40
C GLU A 307 1.46 -20.46 0.75
N ASN A 308 0.78 -21.52 1.17
CA ASN A 308 1.27 -22.44 2.19
C ASN A 308 1.87 -23.70 1.53
N LYS A 309 2.46 -24.57 2.37
CA LYS A 309 3.15 -25.79 1.90
C LYS A 309 2.22 -26.81 1.24
N GLU A 310 0.92 -26.71 1.46
CA GLU A 310 -0.11 -27.61 0.92
C GLU A 310 -0.63 -27.14 -0.45
N GLY A 311 -0.11 -26.02 -0.98
CA GLY A 311 -0.57 -25.42 -2.23
C GLY A 311 -1.89 -24.64 -2.12
N SER A 312 -2.43 -24.49 -0.90
CA SER A 312 -3.52 -23.56 -0.61
C SER A 312 -2.96 -22.20 -0.12
N CYS A 313 -3.83 -21.22 0.09
CA CYS A 313 -3.45 -19.89 0.57
C CYS A 313 -4.00 -19.65 1.97
N ASN A 314 -3.14 -19.29 2.92
CA ASN A 314 -3.60 -18.66 4.15
C ASN A 314 -4.15 -17.27 3.83
N VAL A 315 -5.26 -16.88 4.45
CA VAL A 315 -5.93 -15.60 4.18
C VAL A 315 -5.86 -14.72 5.41
N LEU A 316 -5.36 -13.51 5.23
CA LEU A 316 -5.27 -12.49 6.27
C LEU A 316 -5.74 -11.15 5.71
N ILE A 317 -6.22 -10.28 6.58
CA ILE A 317 -6.68 -8.94 6.23
C ILE A 317 -5.67 -7.91 6.75
N LYS A 318 -5.28 -6.96 5.89
CA LYS A 318 -4.57 -5.75 6.32
C LYS A 318 -5.50 -4.57 6.20
N LEU A 319 -5.74 -3.85 7.29
CA LEU A 319 -6.51 -2.61 7.28
C LEU A 319 -5.57 -1.43 6.97
N PHE A 320 -5.92 -0.62 5.98
CA PHE A 320 -5.24 0.63 5.63
C PHE A 320 -5.90 1.85 6.27
N THR A 321 -7.13 1.69 6.76
CA THR A 321 -7.86 2.66 7.57
C THR A 321 -7.30 2.78 8.99
N LEU A 322 -6.69 1.70 9.51
CA LEU A 322 -5.92 1.70 10.74
C LEU A 322 -4.48 2.15 10.46
N LYS A 323 -4.18 3.42 10.76
CA LYS A 323 -2.86 4.01 10.50
C LYS A 323 -1.82 3.54 11.52
N ASP A 324 -0.63 3.23 11.04
CA ASP A 324 0.52 2.90 11.89
C ASP A 324 1.33 4.17 12.19
N GLU A 325 1.06 4.77 13.35
CA GLU A 325 1.67 6.04 13.76
C GLU A 325 2.95 5.87 14.60
N ARG A 326 3.39 4.62 14.86
CA ARG A 326 4.57 4.33 15.70
C ARG A 326 5.81 5.09 15.24
N PHE A 327 5.99 5.21 13.94
CA PHE A 327 7.14 5.85 13.31
C PHE A 327 6.77 7.16 12.60
N SER A 328 5.71 7.84 13.05
CA SER A 328 5.20 9.09 12.45
C SER A 328 6.21 10.23 12.43
N TYR A 329 7.23 10.18 13.29
CA TYR A 329 8.38 11.11 13.30
C TYR A 329 9.23 11.00 12.02
N ARG A 330 9.17 9.89 11.28
CA ARG A 330 9.98 9.63 10.10
C ARG A 330 9.39 10.35 8.88
N LYS A 331 9.56 11.66 8.83
CA LYS A 331 9.16 12.53 7.71
C LYS A 331 10.13 12.40 6.54
N GLU A 332 11.43 12.32 6.85
CA GLU A 332 12.50 12.34 5.88
C GLU A 332 13.36 11.07 5.91
N VAL A 333 13.84 10.67 4.73
CA VAL A 333 14.61 9.43 4.53
C VAL A 333 15.68 9.61 3.46
N ILE A 334 16.70 8.75 3.53
CA ILE A 334 17.68 8.55 2.45
C ILE A 334 17.78 7.05 2.12
N PRO A 335 18.29 6.65 0.94
CA PRO A 335 18.33 5.24 0.52
C PRO A 335 19.04 4.29 1.50
N THR A 336 20.00 4.81 2.27
CA THR A 336 20.79 4.04 3.24
C THR A 336 20.21 4.05 4.66
N SER A 337 19.08 4.73 4.89
CA SER A 337 18.45 4.79 6.22
C SER A 337 18.03 3.41 6.70
N ILE A 338 18.37 3.08 7.94
CA ILE A 338 17.82 1.92 8.64
C ILE A 338 16.28 2.01 8.70
N LYS A 339 15.61 0.86 8.57
CA LYS A 339 14.17 0.75 8.80
C LYS A 339 13.89 1.03 10.28
N ALA A 340 12.92 1.89 10.58
CA ALA A 340 12.63 2.29 11.96
C ALA A 340 12.28 1.10 12.87
N VAL A 341 11.57 0.08 12.36
CA VAL A 341 11.32 -1.17 13.10
C VAL A 341 12.60 -1.96 13.45
N ASN A 342 13.64 -1.90 12.61
CA ASN A 342 14.91 -2.54 12.91
C ASN A 342 15.72 -1.73 13.94
N ALA A 343 15.64 -0.40 13.89
CA ALA A 343 16.21 0.46 14.93
C ALA A 343 15.51 0.23 16.27
N ALA A 344 14.17 0.19 16.28
CA ALA A 344 13.35 -0.15 17.46
C ALA A 344 13.71 -1.51 18.06
N LEU A 345 13.85 -2.54 17.23
CA LEU A 345 14.29 -3.87 17.69
C LEU A 345 15.73 -3.83 18.23
N THR A 346 16.63 -3.09 17.58
CA THR A 346 18.02 -2.93 18.04
C THR A 346 18.09 -2.33 19.43
N VAL A 347 17.39 -1.22 19.64
CA VAL A 347 17.36 -0.55 20.95
C VAL A 347 16.67 -1.43 21.99
N LYS A 348 15.64 -2.20 21.60
CA LYS A 348 14.97 -3.12 22.51
C LYS A 348 15.89 -4.25 22.97
N LEU A 349 16.65 -4.85 22.07
CA LEU A 349 17.62 -5.92 22.37
C LEU A 349 18.75 -5.41 23.27
N ALA A 350 19.22 -4.20 23.00
CA ALA A 350 20.30 -3.57 23.78
C ALA A 350 19.81 -2.82 25.02
N GLN A 351 18.49 -2.73 25.26
CA GLN A 351 17.89 -1.97 26.35
C GLN A 351 18.49 -2.28 27.74
N PRO A 352 18.78 -3.56 28.11
CA PRO A 352 19.40 -3.88 29.40
C PRO A 352 20.80 -3.28 29.61
N TYR A 353 21.45 -2.84 28.54
CA TYR A 353 22.80 -2.27 28.56
C TYR A 353 22.78 -0.73 28.45
N MET A 354 21.63 -0.09 28.26
CA MET A 354 21.56 1.37 28.15
C MET A 354 21.50 2.03 29.52
N LYS A 355 22.13 3.20 29.65
CA LYS A 355 22.12 4.04 30.85
C LYS A 355 21.08 5.15 30.70
N GLU A 356 20.27 5.36 31.74
CA GLU A 356 19.38 6.53 31.79
C GLU A 356 20.21 7.81 31.99
N GLY A 357 19.86 8.89 31.31
CA GLY A 357 20.60 10.15 31.34
C GLY A 357 21.96 10.13 30.63
N ALA A 358 22.32 9.06 29.93
CA ALA A 358 23.62 8.95 29.26
C ALA A 358 23.85 10.00 28.17
N GLN A 359 25.12 10.35 27.98
CA GLN A 359 25.64 11.10 26.86
C GLN A 359 25.85 10.13 25.68
N VAL A 360 25.09 10.31 24.60
CA VAL A 360 25.04 9.34 23.49
C VAL A 360 25.58 9.95 22.20
N LEU A 361 26.39 9.19 21.48
CA LEU A 361 26.91 9.55 20.17
C LEU A 361 26.46 8.54 19.10
N ASP A 362 25.93 9.02 17.98
CA ASP A 362 25.85 8.26 16.74
C ASP A 362 26.84 8.84 15.71
N PRO A 363 27.98 8.19 15.47
CA PRO A 363 29.02 8.66 14.56
C PRO A 363 28.64 8.59 13.08
N PHE A 364 27.59 7.86 12.71
CA PHE A 364 27.12 7.70 11.33
C PHE A 364 25.59 7.80 11.28
N CYS A 365 25.07 8.92 11.77
CA CYS A 365 23.68 9.03 12.20
C CYS A 365 22.66 9.05 11.05
N GLY A 366 23.08 9.37 9.83
CA GLY A 366 22.18 9.56 8.70
C GLY A 366 21.06 10.53 9.06
N VAL A 367 19.82 10.04 8.98
CA VAL A 367 18.60 10.83 9.29
C VAL A 367 18.16 10.71 10.76
N GLY A 368 19.04 10.29 11.66
CA GLY A 368 18.83 10.34 13.11
C GLY A 368 18.05 9.18 13.74
N THR A 369 17.61 8.18 12.94
CA THR A 369 16.69 7.13 13.39
C THR A 369 17.17 6.37 14.64
N MET A 370 18.46 6.02 14.73
CA MET A 370 19.00 5.24 15.85
C MET A 370 18.91 6.02 17.17
N LEU A 371 19.30 7.30 17.17
CA LEU A 371 19.22 8.18 18.34
C LEU A 371 17.78 8.42 18.79
N ILE A 372 16.86 8.65 17.84
CA ILE A 372 15.45 8.86 18.15
C ILE A 372 14.85 7.64 18.85
N GLU A 373 15.08 6.45 18.29
CA GLU A 373 14.60 5.20 18.88
C GLU A 373 15.29 4.91 20.22
N ARG A 374 16.59 5.21 20.35
CA ARG A 374 17.32 5.04 21.61
C ARG A 374 16.67 5.88 22.71
N HIS A 375 16.40 7.16 22.46
CA HIS A 375 15.80 8.04 23.46
C HIS A 375 14.37 7.63 23.83
N LYS A 376 13.61 7.05 22.89
CA LYS A 376 12.27 6.51 23.17
C LYS A 376 12.33 5.29 24.08
N ALA A 377 13.34 4.42 23.92
CA ALA A 377 13.48 3.21 24.71
C ALA A 377 14.01 3.48 26.14
N VAL A 378 14.99 4.37 26.27
CA VAL A 378 15.58 4.80 27.55
C VAL A 378 15.89 6.29 27.45
N LYS A 379 15.44 7.10 28.41
CA LYS A 379 15.66 8.55 28.36
C LYS A 379 17.15 8.87 28.38
N ALA A 380 17.61 9.54 27.33
CA ALA A 380 19.00 10.00 27.20
C ALA A 380 19.16 11.38 27.83
N GLY A 381 20.39 11.71 28.22
CA GLY A 381 20.80 13.09 28.46
C GLY A 381 21.08 13.78 27.13
N THR A 382 22.31 14.26 26.94
CA THR A 382 22.70 14.94 25.70
C THR A 382 23.04 13.93 24.60
N MET A 383 22.50 14.13 23.40
CA MET A 383 22.73 13.25 22.25
C MET A 383 23.33 14.01 21.06
N TYR A 384 24.30 13.38 20.40
CA TYR A 384 24.98 13.93 19.23
C TYR A 384 24.91 12.95 18.05
N GLY A 385 24.62 13.48 16.87
CA GLY A 385 24.65 12.73 15.62
C GLY A 385 25.62 13.37 14.64
N LEU A 386 26.51 12.57 14.08
CA LEU A 386 27.47 12.99 13.06
C LEU A 386 27.16 12.31 11.74
N ASP A 387 27.28 13.05 10.65
CA ASP A 387 27.25 12.50 9.30
C ASP A 387 28.01 13.44 8.35
N ILE A 388 28.68 12.85 7.37
CA ILE A 388 29.41 13.60 6.33
C ILE A 388 28.46 14.23 5.32
N LEU A 389 27.25 13.70 5.16
CA LEU A 389 26.26 14.21 4.23
C LEU A 389 25.41 15.28 4.90
N GLU A 390 25.56 16.53 4.44
CA GLU A 390 24.78 17.67 4.94
C GLU A 390 23.27 17.44 4.83
N GLU A 391 22.80 16.93 3.69
CA GLU A 391 21.38 16.60 3.46
C GLU A 391 20.84 15.61 4.52
N ALA A 392 21.64 14.63 4.95
CA ALA A 392 21.20 13.68 5.97
C ALA A 392 21.00 14.37 7.33
N ILE A 393 21.88 15.31 7.67
CA ILE A 393 21.84 16.09 8.90
C ILE A 393 20.61 17.02 8.93
N GLU A 394 20.29 17.68 7.82
CA GLU A 394 19.08 18.50 7.71
C GLU A 394 17.81 17.65 7.93
N LYS A 395 17.72 16.53 7.22
CA LYS A 395 16.64 15.54 7.39
C LYS A 395 16.56 14.96 8.79
N ALA A 396 17.69 14.76 9.46
CA ALA A 396 17.74 14.29 10.84
C ALA A 396 17.12 15.30 11.83
N ARG A 397 17.35 16.60 11.61
CA ARG A 397 16.72 17.67 12.40
C ARG A 397 15.22 17.67 12.23
N GLU A 398 14.71 17.52 11.01
CA GLU A 398 13.26 17.45 10.74
C GLU A 398 12.61 16.24 11.42
N ASN A 399 13.20 15.05 11.29
CA ASN A 399 12.72 13.84 11.95
C ASN A 399 12.73 13.97 13.48
N THR A 400 13.77 14.60 14.03
CA THR A 400 13.92 14.80 15.48
C THR A 400 12.92 15.82 16.02
N ALA A 401 12.69 16.91 15.28
CA ALA A 401 11.66 17.88 15.60
C ALA A 401 10.27 17.22 15.60
N ALA A 402 9.97 16.40 14.59
CA ALA A 402 8.74 15.62 14.53
C ALA A 402 8.62 14.57 15.66
N ALA A 403 9.75 14.10 16.21
CA ALA A 403 9.77 13.21 17.37
C ALA A 403 9.58 13.94 18.71
N GLY A 404 9.60 15.29 18.73
CA GLY A 404 9.57 16.09 19.95
C GLY A 404 10.82 15.94 20.81
N GLN A 405 11.98 15.72 20.20
CA GLN A 405 13.25 15.45 20.88
C GLN A 405 14.30 16.53 20.56
N ILE A 406 15.39 16.54 21.34
CA ILE A 406 16.54 17.41 21.11
C ILE A 406 17.76 16.52 20.89
N ILE A 407 18.32 16.59 19.68
CA ILE A 407 19.55 15.90 19.28
C ILE A 407 20.44 16.92 18.55
N HIS A 408 21.72 16.97 18.90
CA HIS A 408 22.68 17.88 18.30
C HIS A 408 23.33 17.24 17.07
N TYR A 409 22.86 17.64 15.88
CA TYR A 409 23.42 17.15 14.61
C TYR A 409 24.50 18.05 14.05
N ILE A 410 25.64 17.44 13.73
CA ILE A 410 26.83 18.13 13.23
C ILE A 410 27.23 17.49 11.91
N ASN A 411 27.28 18.28 10.84
CA ASN A 411 27.88 17.85 9.59
C ASN A 411 29.40 17.80 9.76
N ARG A 412 29.94 16.60 9.95
CA ARG A 412 31.34 16.36 10.28
C ARG A 412 31.70 14.91 10.03
N ASP A 413 32.93 14.67 9.61
CA ASP A 413 33.51 13.34 9.66
C ASP A 413 33.78 12.93 11.12
N PHE A 414 33.30 11.76 11.52
CA PHE A 414 33.58 11.18 12.84
C PHE A 414 35.08 11.12 13.14
N PHE A 415 35.93 10.86 12.15
CA PHE A 415 37.37 10.71 12.36
C PHE A 415 38.07 12.03 12.70
N ASP A 416 37.45 13.16 12.37
CA ASP A 416 37.93 14.51 12.71
C ASP A 416 37.20 15.10 13.94
N PHE A 417 36.21 14.39 14.48
CA PHE A 417 35.38 14.88 15.56
C PHE A 417 36.14 14.93 16.89
N LYS A 418 35.98 16.05 17.61
CA LYS A 418 36.52 16.28 18.94
C LYS A 418 35.44 16.86 19.82
N HIS A 419 35.38 16.40 21.07
CA HIS A 419 34.46 16.89 22.08
C HIS A 419 35.18 17.05 23.41
N GLU A 420 34.74 17.98 24.25
CA GLU A 420 35.38 18.28 25.53
C GLU A 420 35.26 17.12 26.54
N TYR A 421 34.20 16.33 26.42
CA TYR A 421 33.94 15.16 27.25
C TYR A 421 33.83 13.87 26.43
N LEU A 422 33.97 12.75 27.13
CA LEU A 422 33.72 11.41 26.60
C LEU A 422 32.25 11.01 26.75
N PHE A 423 31.75 10.20 25.82
CA PHE A 423 30.38 9.70 25.78
C PHE A 423 30.22 8.43 26.62
N ASP A 424 29.04 8.24 27.20
CA ASP A 424 28.65 7.02 27.90
C ASP A 424 28.31 5.90 26.91
N GLU A 425 27.73 6.27 25.78
CA GLU A 425 27.23 5.34 24.78
C GLU A 425 27.57 5.77 23.36
N ILE A 426 27.93 4.79 22.53
CA ILE A 426 27.89 4.92 21.08
C ILE A 426 26.85 3.96 20.53
N ILE A 427 25.90 4.47 19.76
CA ILE A 427 24.91 3.64 19.06
C ILE A 427 24.87 4.03 17.59
N THR A 428 25.05 3.06 16.69
CA THR A 428 25.08 3.38 15.27
C THR A 428 24.68 2.23 14.36
N ASN A 429 24.13 2.60 13.21
CA ASN A 429 23.99 1.74 12.04
C ASN A 429 25.25 1.86 11.19
N MET A 430 26.16 0.90 11.33
CA MET A 430 27.47 0.96 10.70
C MET A 430 27.36 1.02 9.18
N PRO A 431 28.18 1.86 8.51
CA PRO A 431 28.31 1.85 7.06
C PRO A 431 28.62 0.44 6.54
N PHE A 432 28.09 0.13 5.37
CA PHE A 432 28.36 -1.12 4.66
C PHE A 432 28.45 -0.85 3.17
N LYS A 433 28.90 -1.86 2.43
CA LYS A 433 29.09 -1.76 0.99
C LYS A 433 27.76 -1.55 0.27
N ILE A 434 27.63 -0.38 -0.35
CA ILE A 434 26.50 -0.01 -1.21
C ILE A 434 27.07 0.70 -2.43
N GLY A 435 26.55 0.35 -3.62
CA GLY A 435 26.92 1.01 -4.87
C GLY A 435 28.40 0.81 -5.22
N ARG A 436 29.15 1.92 -5.29
CA ARG A 436 30.55 1.93 -5.75
C ARG A 436 31.59 1.68 -4.66
N LYS A 437 31.19 1.64 -3.39
CA LYS A 437 32.15 1.40 -2.29
C LYS A 437 32.81 0.03 -2.44
N THR A 438 34.13 -0.01 -2.26
CA THR A 438 34.89 -1.26 -2.30
C THR A 438 34.83 -1.97 -0.94
N GLU A 439 35.21 -3.25 -0.93
CA GLU A 439 35.32 -4.00 0.34
C GLU A 439 36.43 -3.43 1.22
N GLU A 440 37.55 -3.03 0.60
CA GLU A 440 38.71 -2.44 1.25
C GLU A 440 38.38 -1.10 1.92
N GLU A 441 37.58 -0.24 1.27
CA GLU A 441 37.11 1.01 1.86
C GLU A 441 36.27 0.77 3.13
N ILE A 442 35.45 -0.29 3.13
CA ILE A 442 34.65 -0.68 4.31
C ILE A 442 35.55 -1.27 5.40
N GLU A 443 36.53 -2.10 5.04
CA GLU A 443 37.48 -2.65 6.01
C GLU A 443 38.28 -1.50 6.70
N ASN A 444 38.82 -0.58 5.91
CA ASN A 444 39.55 0.60 6.41
C ASN A 444 38.68 1.49 7.29
N LEU A 445 37.40 1.67 6.95
CA LEU A 445 36.44 2.43 7.77
C LEU A 445 36.25 1.78 9.14
N TYR A 446 36.11 0.45 9.21
CA TYR A 446 35.91 -0.24 10.49
C TYR A 446 37.18 -0.18 11.35
N GLU A 447 38.37 -0.28 10.74
CA GLU A 447 39.64 -0.14 11.45
C GLU A 447 39.83 1.27 12.03
N ALA A 448 39.57 2.30 11.21
CA ALA A 448 39.58 3.69 11.64
C ALA A 448 38.52 3.95 12.73
N PHE A 449 37.34 3.33 12.62
CA PHE A 449 36.26 3.45 13.59
C PHE A 449 36.69 2.95 14.96
N PHE A 450 37.10 1.68 15.08
CA PHE A 450 37.46 1.12 16.38
C PHE A 450 38.67 1.80 17.03
N SER A 451 39.65 2.25 16.23
CA SER A 451 40.79 3.01 16.75
C SER A 451 40.40 4.40 17.26
N SER A 452 39.43 5.06 16.61
CA SER A 452 38.96 6.41 16.97
C SER A 452 37.96 6.42 18.12
N THR A 453 37.10 5.40 18.23
CA THR A 453 36.13 5.22 19.32
C THR A 453 36.79 5.28 20.70
N LYS A 454 38.06 4.84 20.81
CA LYS A 454 38.85 4.93 22.05
C LYS A 454 39.04 6.36 22.59
N LYS A 455 38.95 7.37 21.72
CA LYS A 455 39.19 8.77 22.06
C LYS A 455 37.93 9.50 22.51
N VAL A 456 36.76 8.91 22.26
CA VAL A 456 35.46 9.56 22.48
C VAL A 456 34.55 8.80 23.43
N LEU A 457 34.74 7.49 23.65
CA LEU A 457 33.93 6.70 24.59
C LEU A 457 34.58 6.68 25.99
N LYS A 458 33.81 6.68 27.08
CA LYS A 458 34.33 6.45 28.43
C LYS A 458 34.88 5.03 28.59
N ASP A 459 35.69 4.80 29.62
CA ASP A 459 36.24 3.47 29.92
C ASP A 459 35.17 2.45 30.30
N ASP A 460 34.12 2.88 31.00
CA ASP A 460 32.92 2.10 31.31
C ASP A 460 31.80 2.30 30.28
N GLY A 461 32.13 2.85 29.11
CA GLY A 461 31.19 3.17 28.05
C GLY A 461 30.79 1.95 27.21
N ILE A 462 29.60 2.04 26.63
CA ILE A 462 28.95 0.93 25.92
C ILE A 462 28.80 1.28 24.45
N MET A 463 29.02 0.31 23.57
CA MET A 463 28.88 0.49 22.14
C MET A 463 27.87 -0.51 21.58
N ILE A 464 26.86 0.00 20.86
CA ILE A 464 25.77 -0.77 20.27
C ILE A 464 25.85 -0.60 18.75
N LEU A 465 26.26 -1.65 18.05
CA LEU A 465 26.49 -1.60 16.60
C LEU A 465 25.47 -2.46 15.87
N TYR A 466 24.67 -1.85 15.00
CA TYR A 466 23.94 -2.57 13.96
C TYR A 466 24.85 -2.66 12.72
N SER A 467 25.20 -3.86 12.27
CA SER A 467 26.19 -4.04 11.20
C SER A 467 25.89 -5.23 10.29
N HIS A 468 26.17 -5.04 8.99
CA HIS A 468 26.19 -6.09 7.96
C HIS A 468 27.53 -6.84 7.86
N ASN A 469 28.54 -6.42 8.64
CA ASN A 469 29.91 -6.91 8.53
C ASN A 469 30.38 -7.53 9.86
N ALA A 470 29.71 -8.62 10.27
CA ALA A 470 30.01 -9.32 11.52
C ALA A 470 31.48 -9.75 11.63
N GLY A 471 32.11 -10.12 10.52
CA GLY A 471 33.54 -10.49 10.47
C GLY A 471 34.45 -9.34 10.89
N HIS A 472 34.21 -8.12 10.39
CA HIS A 472 35.01 -6.95 10.76
C HIS A 472 34.84 -6.60 12.24
N VAL A 473 33.61 -6.62 12.77
CA VAL A 473 33.37 -6.36 14.20
C VAL A 473 34.10 -7.38 15.07
N LYS A 474 33.96 -8.67 14.78
CA LYS A 474 34.59 -9.76 15.56
C LYS A 474 36.12 -9.76 15.48
N LYS A 475 36.70 -9.29 14.37
CA LYS A 475 38.16 -9.16 14.18
C LYS A 475 38.71 -7.91 14.87
N MET A 476 38.11 -6.75 14.60
CA MET A 476 38.70 -5.45 14.90
C MET A 476 38.37 -4.92 16.30
N ALA A 477 37.20 -5.27 16.85
CA ALA A 477 36.85 -4.83 18.20
C ALA A 477 37.83 -5.38 19.26
N PRO A 478 38.16 -6.69 19.29
CA PRO A 478 39.17 -7.24 20.20
C PRO A 478 40.57 -6.65 20.01
N ALA A 479 41.00 -6.45 18.77
CA ALA A 479 42.29 -5.83 18.43
C ALA A 479 42.39 -4.39 18.97
N ASN A 480 41.25 -3.73 19.11
CA ASN A 480 41.12 -2.41 19.69
C ASN A 480 40.61 -2.43 21.14
N GLY A 481 40.87 -3.50 21.91
CA GLY A 481 40.59 -3.49 23.35
C GLY A 481 39.11 -3.41 23.71
N PHE A 482 38.21 -3.81 22.81
CA PHE A 482 36.79 -3.99 23.11
C PHE A 482 36.46 -5.49 23.20
N THR A 483 35.50 -5.83 24.05
CA THR A 483 34.93 -7.17 24.15
C THR A 483 33.48 -7.14 23.70
N VAL A 484 33.10 -8.09 22.85
CA VAL A 484 31.71 -8.29 22.46
C VAL A 484 31.02 -9.03 23.61
N SER A 485 30.09 -8.35 24.28
CA SER A 485 29.30 -8.92 25.37
C SER A 485 28.07 -9.65 24.86
N GLU A 486 27.43 -9.13 23.81
CA GLU A 486 26.29 -9.78 23.18
C GLU A 486 26.34 -9.70 21.65
N THR A 487 25.74 -10.68 21.00
CA THR A 487 25.53 -10.69 19.54
C THR A 487 24.14 -11.21 19.22
N PHE A 488 23.34 -10.37 18.58
CA PHE A 488 21.99 -10.70 18.15
C PHE A 488 21.92 -10.80 16.63
N GLU A 489 21.55 -11.97 16.10
CA GLU A 489 21.35 -12.15 14.65
C GLU A 489 20.01 -11.54 14.22
N ILE A 490 20.04 -10.44 13.48
CA ILE A 490 18.85 -9.80 12.93
C ILE A 490 18.42 -10.47 11.61
N SER A 491 19.37 -10.80 10.74
CA SER A 491 19.07 -11.43 9.45
C SER A 491 20.25 -12.24 8.95
N LEU A 492 20.16 -13.57 9.01
CA LEU A 492 21.16 -14.45 8.42
C LEU A 492 21.33 -14.21 6.92
N LYS A 493 20.23 -13.97 6.20
CA LYS A 493 20.25 -13.73 4.74
C LYS A 493 21.02 -12.46 4.38
N GLU A 494 20.88 -11.41 5.17
CA GLU A 494 21.51 -10.11 4.94
C GLU A 494 22.82 -9.94 5.73
N GLY A 495 23.28 -11.00 6.43
CA GLY A 495 24.48 -10.97 7.27
C GLY A 495 24.43 -9.92 8.37
N THR A 496 23.24 -9.59 8.88
CA THR A 496 23.02 -8.43 9.75
C THR A 496 22.88 -8.81 11.21
N TYR A 497 23.61 -8.10 12.07
CA TYR A 497 23.70 -8.37 13.50
C TYR A 497 23.68 -7.07 14.31
N VAL A 498 23.23 -7.18 15.56
CA VAL A 498 23.46 -6.18 16.60
C VAL A 498 24.52 -6.69 17.55
N PHE A 499 25.53 -5.88 17.83
CA PHE A 499 26.59 -6.17 18.78
C PHE A 499 26.50 -5.20 19.96
N VAL A 500 26.61 -5.72 21.17
CA VAL A 500 26.86 -4.90 22.37
C VAL A 500 28.31 -5.13 22.78
N LEU A 501 29.08 -4.06 22.85
CA LEU A 501 30.50 -4.09 23.19
C LEU A 501 30.81 -3.20 24.38
N ASN A 502 31.76 -3.67 25.19
CA ASN A 502 32.35 -2.93 26.30
C ASN A 502 33.85 -2.79 26.06
N ARG A 503 34.50 -1.80 26.67
CA ARG A 503 35.97 -1.81 26.73
C ARG A 503 36.46 -2.92 27.65
N ARG A 504 37.60 -3.50 27.30
CA ARG A 504 38.34 -4.38 28.21
C ARG A 504 38.87 -3.54 29.36
N GLN A 505 38.51 -3.94 30.57
CA GLN A 505 39.16 -3.46 31.79
C GLN A 505 40.62 -3.90 31.82
#